data_AF-A0A1M5CWX5-F1
#
_entry.id   AF-A0A1M5CWX5-F1
#
_cell.length_a   1.000
_cell.length_b   1.000
_cell.length_c   1.000
_cell.angle_alpha   90.00
_cell.angle_beta   90.00
_cell.angle_gamma   90.00
#
_symmetry.space_group_name_H-M   'P 1'
#
loop_
_entity.id
_entity.type
_entity.pdbx_description
1 polymer ?
#
loop_
_entity_poly.entity_id
_entity_poly.type
_entity_poly.pdbx_seq_one_letter_code
_entity_poly.pdbx_strand_id
1 'polypeptide(L)'
;MNKYSDLLKVNISTDADIYILSYKLNKFLEKNNLINPAISLVARELATNILKYGTRGFIEVTYDGELLVITADDMGKNNVELSGKGLGIGLDVVKNNCDKLEITKKREGGSTVKATFLIKFLINKDNRNKFSVSIGVASKPHYLESKSGDICVYKKVDDRYFIFVADILGHGERAYETAVYIKAHIERLRETAAIQEILAELISLPGISRGFAGFIGYISHDRIEYINIGNIRIWIITPSSISKLIETPGIIGKTPLPLKTYTEHITSNYFSIIACTDGIKRQFTPTRQMYWIWDLNPHNIANKIINDFGIKEDDSTVLVAKGGSAY
;
A
#
# COMPACT_ATOMS: atom_id res chain seq x y z
N MET A 1 27.67 23.48 18.01
CA MET A 1 28.06 22.08 17.72
C MET A 1 27.52 21.73 16.35
N ASN A 2 28.40 21.52 15.36
CA ASN A 2 28.03 21.17 13.99
C ASN A 2 27.25 19.86 13.96
N LYS A 3 25.91 19.94 13.87
CA LYS A 3 25.08 18.81 13.46
C LYS A 3 25.42 18.56 12.00
N TYR A 4 26.01 17.40 11.71
CA TYR A 4 26.19 16.94 10.33
C TYR A 4 24.81 16.89 9.68
N SER A 5 24.55 17.77 8.72
CA SER A 5 23.36 17.69 7.88
C SER A 5 23.55 16.54 6.90
N ASP A 6 22.68 15.55 6.98
CA ASP A 6 22.66 14.46 6.01
C ASP A 6 22.16 15.03 4.66
N LEU A 7 22.84 14.66 3.58
CA LEU A 7 22.59 15.18 2.23
C LEU A 7 22.42 14.03 1.23
N LEU A 8 21.38 14.13 0.41
CA LEU A 8 21.19 13.33 -0.81
C LEU A 8 21.04 14.29 -1.99
N LYS A 9 21.74 14.02 -3.10
CA LYS A 9 21.57 14.75 -4.35
C LYS A 9 21.47 13.80 -5.54
N VAL A 10 20.50 14.05 -6.41
CA VAL A 10 20.27 13.28 -7.64
C VAL A 10 19.98 14.23 -8.78
N ASN A 11 20.78 14.15 -9.84
CA ASN A 11 20.53 14.89 -11.07
C ASN A 11 19.36 14.25 -11.82
N ILE A 12 18.48 15.07 -12.37
CA ILE A 12 17.28 14.65 -13.09
C ILE A 12 17.37 15.16 -14.53
N SER A 13 17.44 14.24 -15.47
CA SER A 13 17.50 14.51 -16.91
C SER A 13 16.70 13.52 -17.75
N THR A 14 16.41 12.35 -17.19
CA THR A 14 15.65 11.27 -17.83
C THR A 14 14.66 10.66 -16.84
N ASP A 15 13.67 9.92 -17.35
CA ASP A 15 12.74 9.17 -16.49
C ASP A 15 13.48 8.16 -15.59
N ALA A 16 14.58 7.56 -16.05
CA ALA A 16 15.41 6.63 -15.28
C ALA A 16 15.97 7.27 -13.99
N ASP A 17 16.22 8.58 -14.00
CA ASP A 17 16.75 9.30 -12.85
C ASP A 17 15.72 9.39 -11.69
N ILE A 18 14.42 9.34 -12.00
CA ILE A 18 13.36 9.28 -10.98
C ILE A 18 13.40 7.96 -10.22
N TYR A 19 13.79 6.86 -10.88
CA TYR A 19 13.98 5.56 -10.23
C TYR A 19 15.18 5.61 -9.28
N ILE A 20 16.28 6.21 -9.74
CA ILE A 20 17.49 6.40 -8.92
C ILE A 20 17.19 7.28 -7.70
N LEU A 21 16.44 8.36 -7.90
CA LEU A 21 15.96 9.23 -6.83
C LEU A 21 15.15 8.43 -5.80
N SER A 22 14.14 7.69 -6.23
CA SER A 22 13.27 6.92 -5.33
C SER A 22 14.07 5.91 -4.51
N TYR A 23 15.00 5.19 -5.14
CA TYR A 23 15.86 4.23 -4.46
C TYR A 23 16.78 4.89 -3.42
N LYS A 24 17.48 5.96 -3.81
CA LYS A 24 18.41 6.65 -2.92
C LYS A 24 17.68 7.39 -1.80
N LEU A 25 16.52 7.95 -2.08
CA LEU A 25 15.67 8.62 -1.09
C LEU A 25 15.17 7.63 -0.06
N ASN A 26 14.69 6.45 -0.46
CA ASN A 26 14.28 5.42 0.51
C ASN A 26 15.43 5.04 1.45
N LYS A 27 16.64 4.80 0.92
CA LYS A 27 17.82 4.56 1.76
C LYS A 27 18.17 5.74 2.67
N PHE A 28 18.02 6.97 2.19
CA PHE A 28 18.26 8.17 2.98
C PHE A 28 17.27 8.31 4.13
N LEU A 29 15.98 8.05 3.88
CA LEU A 29 14.92 8.08 4.88
C LEU A 29 15.08 6.95 5.90
N GLU A 30 15.41 5.74 5.45
CA GLU A 30 15.73 4.58 6.31
C GLU A 30 16.90 4.90 7.25
N LYS A 31 18.01 5.43 6.71
CA LYS A 31 19.18 5.84 7.50
C LYS A 31 18.83 6.86 8.59
N ASN A 32 17.89 7.77 8.31
CA ASN A 32 17.51 8.86 9.18
C ASN A 32 16.26 8.59 10.04
N ASN A 33 15.72 7.37 9.99
CA ASN A 33 14.49 6.97 10.71
C ASN A 33 13.29 7.89 10.41
N LEU A 34 13.14 8.29 9.14
CA LEU A 34 12.05 9.17 8.70
C LEU A 34 10.96 8.35 8.01
N ILE A 35 9.75 8.35 8.56
CA ILE A 35 8.61 7.57 8.05
C ILE A 35 7.48 8.54 7.69
N ASN A 36 7.56 9.10 6.49
CA ASN A 36 6.50 9.92 5.95
C ASN A 36 6.40 9.71 4.42
N PRO A 37 5.40 8.96 3.93
CA PRO A 37 5.19 8.72 2.50
C PRO A 37 5.07 10.00 1.66
N ALA A 38 4.63 11.11 2.28
CA ALA A 38 4.54 12.41 1.64
C ALA A 38 5.90 12.90 1.14
N ILE A 39 7.02 12.57 1.81
CA ILE A 39 8.37 12.97 1.39
C ILE A 39 8.72 12.36 0.03
N SER A 40 8.48 11.06 -0.13
CA SER A 40 8.73 10.35 -1.40
C SER A 40 7.80 10.82 -2.52
N LEU A 41 6.51 11.05 -2.20
CA LEU A 41 5.55 11.61 -3.14
C LEU A 41 6.00 13.00 -3.64
N VAL A 42 6.34 13.91 -2.72
CA VAL A 42 6.79 15.26 -3.04
C VAL A 42 8.06 15.24 -3.88
N ALA A 43 9.06 14.44 -3.51
CA ALA A 43 10.29 14.31 -4.29
C ALA A 43 10.03 13.84 -5.73
N ARG A 44 9.13 12.85 -5.91
CA ARG A 44 8.78 12.31 -7.23
C ARG A 44 8.02 13.32 -8.08
N GLU A 45 7.07 14.04 -7.51
CA GLU A 45 6.31 15.07 -8.22
C GLU A 45 7.21 16.24 -8.63
N LEU A 46 8.13 16.67 -7.76
CA LEU A 46 9.13 17.68 -8.10
C LEU A 46 10.08 17.22 -9.20
N ALA A 47 10.59 15.98 -9.14
CA ALA A 47 11.45 15.43 -10.18
C ALA A 47 10.73 15.34 -11.54
N THR A 48 9.45 14.95 -11.52
CA THR A 48 8.61 14.90 -12.72
C THR A 48 8.39 16.29 -13.32
N ASN A 49 8.23 17.31 -12.47
CA ASN A 49 8.13 18.71 -12.91
C ASN A 49 9.42 19.20 -13.59
N ILE A 50 10.60 18.80 -13.10
CA ILE A 50 11.88 19.10 -13.74
C ILE A 50 11.89 18.57 -15.19
N LEU A 51 11.50 17.30 -15.40
CA LEU A 51 11.47 16.72 -16.76
C LEU A 51 10.45 17.40 -17.67
N LYS A 52 9.26 17.73 -17.15
CA LYS A 52 8.19 18.35 -17.94
C LYS A 52 8.48 19.79 -18.34
N TYR A 53 9.00 20.59 -17.41
CA TYR A 53 9.06 22.04 -17.55
C TYR A 53 10.48 22.61 -17.53
N GLY A 54 11.43 21.91 -16.92
CA GLY A 54 12.77 22.39 -16.64
C GLY A 54 13.89 21.83 -17.53
N THR A 55 13.56 20.88 -18.41
CA THR A 55 14.51 20.15 -19.29
C THR A 55 15.45 19.22 -18.52
N ARG A 56 16.21 19.76 -17.56
CA ARG A 56 17.09 19.05 -16.64
C ARG A 56 17.26 19.84 -15.35
N GLY A 57 17.73 19.17 -14.31
CA GLY A 57 17.89 19.78 -12.99
C GLY A 57 18.44 18.80 -11.97
N PHE A 58 18.17 19.06 -10.70
CA PHE A 58 18.45 18.12 -9.62
C PHE A 58 17.40 18.18 -8.52
N ILE A 59 17.28 17.06 -7.80
CA ILE A 59 16.65 17.00 -6.49
C ILE A 59 17.75 16.87 -5.44
N GLU A 60 17.68 17.71 -4.43
CA GLU A 60 18.53 17.67 -3.25
C GLU A 60 17.66 17.54 -2.01
N VAL A 61 18.01 16.62 -1.11
CA VAL A 61 17.33 16.41 0.16
C VAL A 61 18.34 16.62 1.27
N THR A 62 18.01 17.52 2.20
CA THR A 62 18.82 17.80 3.38
C THR A 62 18.03 17.50 4.64
N TYR A 63 18.70 16.98 5.66
CA TYR A 63 18.10 16.75 6.97
C TYR A 63 19.10 17.07 8.10
N ASP A 64 18.67 17.87 9.07
CA ASP A 64 19.50 18.31 10.20
C ASP A 64 19.03 17.75 11.57
N GLY A 65 18.13 16.77 11.54
CA GLY A 65 17.50 16.22 12.74
C GLY A 65 16.17 16.88 13.14
N GLU A 66 15.85 18.06 12.60
CA GLU A 66 14.58 18.76 12.89
C GLU A 66 13.81 19.15 11.62
N LEU A 67 14.54 19.51 10.55
CA LEU A 67 14.00 19.96 9.28
C LEU A 67 14.49 19.04 8.17
N LEU A 68 13.55 18.53 7.38
CA LEU A 68 13.87 17.93 6.08
C LEU A 68 13.46 18.91 4.98
N VAL A 69 14.37 19.21 4.07
CA VAL A 69 14.12 20.11 2.94
C VAL A 69 14.43 19.39 1.64
N ILE A 70 13.41 19.28 0.78
CA ILE A 70 13.55 18.84 -0.60
C ILE A 70 13.66 20.08 -1.47
N THR A 71 14.82 20.28 -2.09
CA THR A 71 15.08 21.33 -3.07
C THR A 71 15.08 20.73 -4.46
N ALA A 72 14.20 21.22 -5.33
CA ALA A 72 14.20 20.95 -6.75
C ALA A 72 14.71 22.18 -7.48
N ASP A 73 15.77 22.03 -8.27
CA ASP A 73 16.31 23.12 -9.07
C ASP A 73 16.32 22.71 -10.54
N ASP A 74 15.71 23.52 -11.39
CA ASP A 74 15.56 23.26 -12.82
C ASP A 74 16.15 24.38 -13.68
N MET A 75 16.56 24.07 -14.91
CA MET A 75 17.17 25.03 -15.82
C MET A 75 16.16 25.83 -16.66
N GLY A 76 14.87 25.51 -16.56
CA GLY A 76 13.82 26.02 -17.44
C GLY A 76 13.93 25.49 -18.88
N LYS A 77 12.90 25.76 -19.69
CA LYS A 77 13.00 25.68 -21.15
C LYS A 77 13.43 27.05 -21.68
N ASN A 78 14.44 27.07 -22.55
CA ASN A 78 14.71 28.26 -23.35
C ASN A 78 13.43 28.60 -24.14
N ASN A 79 12.86 29.79 -23.89
CA ASN A 79 11.64 30.34 -24.50
C ASN A 79 10.27 29.80 -24.07
N VAL A 80 9.91 29.87 -22.78
CA VAL A 80 8.47 29.95 -22.43
C VAL A 80 8.25 31.01 -21.35
N GLU A 81 7.70 32.16 -21.75
CA GLU A 81 6.98 33.04 -20.83
C GLU A 81 5.80 32.26 -20.27
N LEU A 82 5.92 31.77 -19.04
CA LEU A 82 4.80 31.20 -18.30
C LEU A 82 3.90 32.34 -17.83
N SER A 83 3.03 32.81 -18.73
CA SER A 83 1.82 33.56 -18.39
C SER A 83 1.05 32.83 -17.29
N GLY A 84 0.67 33.55 -16.24
CA GLY A 84 0.11 33.00 -14.99
C GLY A 84 -1.21 32.24 -15.13
N LYS A 85 -1.14 30.96 -15.54
CA LYS A 85 -2.25 30.01 -15.44
C LYS A 85 -1.82 28.80 -14.61
N GLY A 86 -2.26 28.80 -13.34
CA GLY A 86 -2.34 27.63 -12.46
C GLY A 86 -1.01 27.00 -12.06
N LEU A 87 -0.77 26.85 -10.76
CA LEU A 87 0.16 25.82 -10.29
C LEU A 87 -0.34 24.50 -10.89
N GLY A 88 0.42 23.86 -11.78
CA GLY A 88 -0.02 22.61 -12.39
C GLY A 88 -0.35 21.57 -11.31
N ILE A 89 -1.19 20.58 -11.64
CA ILE A 89 -1.72 19.55 -10.71
C ILE A 89 -0.64 18.97 -9.75
N GLY A 90 0.59 18.79 -10.23
CA GLY A 90 1.70 18.29 -9.42
C GLY A 90 2.17 19.23 -8.30
N LEU A 91 2.06 20.55 -8.46
CA LEU A 91 2.41 21.54 -7.42
C LEU A 91 1.35 21.64 -6.32
N ASP A 92 0.07 21.40 -6.65
CA ASP A 92 -0.99 21.29 -5.63
C ASP A 92 -0.77 20.05 -4.76
N VAL A 93 -0.36 18.93 -5.35
CA VAL A 93 0.06 17.73 -4.59
C VAL A 93 1.21 18.09 -3.65
N VAL A 94 2.24 18.80 -4.13
CA VAL A 94 3.36 19.20 -3.27
C VAL A 94 2.92 20.11 -2.13
N LYS A 95 2.12 21.14 -2.44
CA LYS A 95 1.62 22.11 -1.46
C LYS A 95 0.79 21.45 -0.35
N ASN A 96 -0.02 20.45 -0.70
CA ASN A 96 -0.87 19.74 0.27
C ASN A 96 -0.11 18.70 1.11
N ASN A 97 1.15 18.42 0.79
CA ASN A 97 1.93 17.34 1.38
C ASN A 97 3.26 17.82 2.01
N CYS A 98 3.46 19.13 2.18
CA CYS A 98 4.60 19.71 2.91
C CYS A 98 4.15 20.84 3.84
N ASP A 99 4.96 21.18 4.84
CA ASP A 99 4.64 22.23 5.82
C ASP A 99 4.87 23.64 5.26
N LYS A 100 5.87 23.79 4.39
CA LYS A 100 6.19 25.05 3.73
C LYS A 100 6.66 24.80 2.30
N LEU A 101 6.14 25.58 1.37
CA LEU A 101 6.53 25.57 -0.03
C LEU A 101 7.05 26.96 -0.43
N GLU A 102 8.26 27.00 -0.98
CA GLU A 102 8.87 28.22 -1.52
C GLU A 102 9.24 28.00 -2.98
N ILE A 103 8.90 28.96 -3.85
CA ILE A 103 9.18 28.90 -5.28
C ILE A 103 9.91 30.17 -5.67
N THR A 104 11.11 30.03 -6.23
CA THR A 104 11.93 31.16 -6.72
C THR A 104 12.21 30.96 -8.19
N LYS A 105 11.88 31.95 -9.04
CA LYS A 105 12.29 31.96 -10.45
C LYS A 105 13.69 32.55 -10.57
N LYS A 106 14.56 31.92 -11.37
CA LYS A 106 15.92 32.40 -11.65
C LYS A 106 15.90 33.42 -12.78
N ARG A 107 16.78 34.44 -12.69
CA ARG A 107 16.90 35.50 -13.71
C ARG A 107 17.28 34.97 -15.09
N GLU A 108 18.04 33.88 -15.12
CA GLU A 108 18.56 33.25 -16.35
C GLU A 108 17.62 32.17 -16.92
N GLY A 109 16.46 31.95 -16.30
CA GLY A 109 15.54 30.86 -16.66
C GLY A 109 15.52 29.73 -15.62
N GLY A 110 14.38 29.04 -15.54
CA GLY A 110 14.13 27.95 -14.59
C GLY A 110 13.68 28.38 -13.20
N SER A 111 13.46 27.40 -12.33
CA SER A 111 12.98 27.64 -10.97
C SER A 111 13.67 26.78 -9.92
N THR A 112 13.67 27.29 -8.69
CA THR A 112 14.02 26.53 -7.49
C THR A 112 12.76 26.39 -6.65
N VAL A 113 12.34 25.16 -6.38
CA VAL A 113 11.21 24.84 -5.51
C VAL A 113 11.76 24.15 -4.26
N LYS A 114 11.41 24.68 -3.08
CA LYS A 114 11.77 24.10 -1.79
C LYS A 114 10.51 23.66 -1.06
N ALA A 115 10.42 22.38 -0.75
CA ALA A 115 9.39 21.80 0.12
C ALA A 115 10.04 21.43 1.47
N THR A 116 9.53 21.99 2.55
CA THR A 116 10.04 21.79 3.91
C THR A 116 9.09 20.92 4.72
N PHE A 117 9.66 20.02 5.51
CA PHE A 117 9.00 19.15 6.47
C PHE A 117 9.56 19.42 7.88
N LEU A 118 8.68 19.76 8.82
CA LEU A 118 8.98 19.97 10.24
C LEU A 118 8.94 18.62 10.97
N ILE A 119 10.09 17.96 11.03
CA ILE A 119 10.21 16.62 11.61
C ILE A 119 10.01 16.64 13.14
N LYS A 120 10.39 17.72 13.84
CA LYS A 120 10.22 17.83 15.31
C LYS A 120 8.76 17.71 15.79
N PHE A 121 7.79 18.00 14.93
CA PHE A 121 6.35 17.81 15.19
C PHE A 121 5.80 16.47 14.68
N LEU A 122 6.48 15.84 13.71
CA LEU A 122 6.18 14.47 13.28
C LEU A 122 6.68 13.43 14.30
N ILE A 123 7.74 13.76 15.07
CA ILE A 123 8.23 12.99 16.21
C ILE A 123 7.50 13.39 17.51
N ASN A 124 6.17 13.57 17.45
CA ASN A 124 5.41 13.78 18.67
C ASN A 124 5.45 12.50 19.52
N LYS A 125 5.85 12.68 20.79
CA LYS A 125 6.49 11.67 21.66
C LYS A 125 5.52 10.62 22.24
N ASP A 126 4.28 10.57 21.78
CA ASP A 126 3.25 9.58 22.16
C ASP A 126 2.95 8.52 21.07
N ASN A 127 3.49 8.67 19.85
CA ASN A 127 3.22 7.73 18.74
C ASN A 127 4.39 6.79 18.40
N ARG A 128 5.49 6.79 19.15
CA ARG A 128 6.68 5.96 18.91
C ARG A 128 6.52 4.46 19.20
N ASN A 129 5.28 3.95 19.22
CA ASN A 129 5.00 2.54 19.57
C ASN A 129 3.72 1.96 18.94
N LYS A 130 2.95 2.71 18.15
CA LYS A 130 1.67 2.19 17.61
C LYS A 130 1.83 1.70 16.18
N PHE A 131 2.05 0.40 16.07
CA PHE A 131 1.82 -0.32 14.82
C PHE A 131 0.42 -0.01 14.29
N SER A 132 0.35 0.52 13.08
CA SER A 132 -0.90 0.89 12.44
C SER A 132 -0.98 0.37 11.02
N VAL A 133 -2.18 -0.04 10.63
CA VAL A 133 -2.48 -0.54 9.28
C VAL A 133 -3.71 0.18 8.77
N SER A 134 -3.57 0.84 7.62
CA SER A 134 -4.70 1.34 6.82
C SER A 134 -5.13 0.24 5.86
N ILE A 135 -6.43 -0.06 5.83
CA ILE A 135 -6.98 -1.11 4.97
C ILE A 135 -7.94 -0.50 3.96
N GLY A 136 -7.92 -1.01 2.74
CA GLY A 136 -8.84 -0.64 1.67
C GLY A 136 -9.27 -1.88 0.91
N VAL A 137 -10.55 -1.94 0.57
CA VAL A 137 -11.16 -3.07 -0.12
C VAL A 137 -11.91 -2.55 -1.33
N ALA A 138 -11.87 -3.33 -2.41
CA ALA A 138 -12.75 -3.20 -3.55
C ALA A 138 -13.29 -4.61 -3.87
N SER A 139 -14.54 -4.69 -4.30
CA SER A 139 -15.17 -5.93 -4.75
C SER A 139 -16.12 -5.64 -5.90
N LYS A 140 -16.20 -6.54 -6.87
CA LYS A 140 -17.09 -6.47 -8.02
C LYS A 140 -17.71 -7.85 -8.24
N PRO A 141 -19.04 -7.96 -8.32
CA PRO A 141 -19.69 -9.23 -8.57
C PRO A 141 -19.46 -9.69 -10.02
N HIS A 142 -19.67 -10.99 -10.24
CA HIS A 142 -19.92 -11.55 -11.57
C HIS A 142 -20.92 -10.66 -12.33
N TYR A 143 -20.68 -10.38 -13.62
CA TYR A 143 -21.43 -9.36 -14.36
C TYR A 143 -22.94 -9.58 -14.51
N LEU A 144 -23.40 -10.83 -14.38
CA LEU A 144 -24.82 -11.22 -14.34
C LEU A 144 -25.45 -11.15 -12.94
N GLU A 145 -24.65 -10.91 -11.91
CA GLU A 145 -25.08 -10.93 -10.52
C GLU A 145 -25.04 -9.52 -9.93
N SER A 146 -25.94 -9.25 -8.98
CA SER A 146 -25.95 -7.97 -8.26
C SER A 146 -25.14 -8.00 -6.96
N LYS A 147 -24.73 -9.20 -6.53
CA LYS A 147 -24.05 -9.49 -5.26
C LYS A 147 -22.94 -10.49 -5.49
N SER A 148 -21.85 -10.34 -4.76
CA SER A 148 -20.67 -11.17 -4.86
C SER A 148 -20.66 -12.25 -3.78
N GLY A 149 -20.24 -13.46 -4.14
CA GLY A 149 -19.93 -14.55 -3.21
C GLY A 149 -18.61 -14.35 -2.46
N ASP A 150 -17.76 -13.41 -2.88
CA ASP A 150 -16.51 -13.12 -2.19
C ASP A 150 -16.74 -12.48 -0.82
N ILE A 151 -15.86 -12.82 0.12
CA ILE A 151 -15.83 -12.28 1.47
C ILE A 151 -14.55 -11.48 1.66
N CYS A 152 -14.70 -10.31 2.28
CA CYS A 152 -13.58 -9.56 2.81
C CYS A 152 -13.96 -8.95 4.16
N VAL A 153 -13.26 -9.36 5.22
CA VAL A 153 -13.45 -8.87 6.58
C VAL A 153 -12.10 -8.50 7.16
N TYR A 154 -12.04 -7.38 7.84
CA TYR A 154 -10.88 -6.99 8.63
C TYR A 154 -11.34 -6.35 9.93
N LYS A 155 -10.55 -6.52 10.99
CA LYS A 155 -10.77 -5.84 12.27
C LYS A 155 -9.43 -5.64 12.98
N LYS A 156 -9.32 -4.54 13.71
CA LYS A 156 -8.20 -4.35 14.63
C LYS A 156 -8.47 -5.16 15.90
N VAL A 157 -7.48 -5.92 16.34
CA VAL A 157 -7.50 -6.79 17.53
C VAL A 157 -6.25 -6.46 18.32
N ASP A 158 -6.40 -5.76 19.44
CA ASP A 158 -5.26 -5.24 20.22
C ASP A 158 -4.24 -4.50 19.31
N ASP A 159 -3.00 -5.00 19.25
CA ASP A 159 -1.90 -4.50 18.41
C ASP A 159 -1.72 -5.32 17.12
N ARG A 160 -2.77 -5.99 16.65
CA ARG A 160 -2.79 -6.79 15.42
C ARG A 160 -3.99 -6.42 14.56
N TYR A 161 -3.93 -6.82 13.29
CA TYR A 161 -5.03 -6.67 12.34
C TYR A 161 -5.42 -8.04 11.84
N PHE A 162 -6.63 -8.46 12.19
CA PHE A 162 -7.25 -9.64 11.61
C PHE A 162 -7.69 -9.35 10.18
N ILE A 163 -7.41 -10.27 9.28
CA ILE A 163 -7.87 -10.24 7.90
C ILE A 163 -8.42 -11.61 7.52
N PHE A 164 -9.58 -11.59 6.87
CA PHE A 164 -10.20 -12.74 6.25
C PHE A 164 -10.64 -12.38 4.83
N VAL A 165 -10.16 -13.14 3.85
CA VAL A 165 -10.54 -13.03 2.44
C VAL A 165 -10.93 -14.41 1.96
N ALA A 166 -12.10 -14.58 1.36
CA ALA A 166 -12.54 -15.88 0.88
C ALA A 166 -13.38 -15.76 -0.39
N ASP A 167 -13.39 -16.84 -1.16
CA ASP A 167 -14.19 -17.05 -2.36
C ASP A 167 -15.09 -18.26 -2.09
N ILE A 168 -16.41 -18.02 -1.99
CA ILE A 168 -17.41 -19.07 -1.78
C ILE A 168 -17.67 -19.79 -3.09
N LEU A 169 -17.61 -21.13 -3.09
CA LEU A 169 -17.82 -21.90 -4.32
C LEU A 169 -19.16 -21.58 -5.02
N GLY A 170 -19.03 -21.20 -6.30
CA GLY A 170 -20.11 -20.78 -7.19
C GLY A 170 -20.29 -19.26 -7.19
N HIS A 171 -21.37 -18.77 -7.80
CA HIS A 171 -21.69 -17.34 -7.83
C HIS A 171 -23.17 -17.10 -7.52
N GLY A 172 -23.53 -15.82 -7.43
CA GLY A 172 -24.91 -15.36 -7.28
C GLY A 172 -25.48 -15.51 -5.87
N GLU A 173 -26.80 -15.46 -5.76
CA GLU A 173 -27.52 -15.29 -4.49
C GLU A 173 -27.12 -16.29 -3.40
N ARG A 174 -27.00 -17.58 -3.73
CA ARG A 174 -26.63 -18.63 -2.74
C ARG A 174 -25.18 -18.51 -2.24
N ALA A 175 -24.26 -18.09 -3.10
CA ALA A 175 -22.87 -17.85 -2.68
C ALA A 175 -22.83 -16.62 -1.77
N TYR A 176 -23.57 -15.56 -2.15
CA TYR A 176 -23.71 -14.35 -1.35
C TYR A 176 -24.36 -14.59 0.02
N GLU A 177 -25.43 -15.38 0.13
CA GLU A 177 -26.05 -15.73 1.41
C GLU A 177 -25.07 -16.43 2.35
N THR A 178 -24.27 -17.35 1.80
CA THR A 178 -23.20 -18.03 2.55
C THR A 178 -22.13 -17.03 3.00
N ALA A 179 -21.74 -16.12 2.11
CA ALA A 179 -20.79 -15.05 2.38
C ALA A 179 -21.24 -14.12 3.52
N VAL A 180 -22.50 -13.69 3.48
CA VAL A 180 -23.14 -12.86 4.52
C VAL A 180 -23.15 -13.59 5.86
N TYR A 181 -23.50 -14.88 5.85
CA TYR A 181 -23.55 -15.68 7.07
C TYR A 181 -22.17 -15.84 7.72
N ILE A 182 -21.14 -16.18 6.94
CA ILE A 182 -19.75 -16.25 7.42
C ILE A 182 -19.30 -14.89 7.96
N LYS A 183 -19.53 -13.81 7.22
CA LYS A 183 -19.15 -12.46 7.63
C LYS A 183 -19.76 -12.08 8.97
N ALA A 184 -21.06 -12.29 9.12
CA ALA A 184 -21.78 -12.01 10.36
C ALA A 184 -21.27 -12.85 11.55
N HIS A 185 -20.80 -14.07 11.30
CA HIS A 185 -20.16 -14.89 12.32
C HIS A 185 -18.79 -14.33 12.72
N ILE A 186 -17.93 -14.01 11.74
CA ILE A 186 -16.58 -13.45 11.99
C ILE A 186 -16.63 -12.13 12.77
N GLU A 187 -17.62 -11.29 12.47
CA GLU A 187 -17.87 -10.03 13.16
C GLU A 187 -18.19 -10.22 14.65
N ARG A 188 -18.72 -11.39 15.05
CA ARG A 188 -19.04 -11.73 16.45
C ARG A 188 -17.93 -12.50 17.18
N LEU A 189 -16.92 -12.98 16.46
CA LEU A 189 -15.84 -13.77 17.05
C LEU A 189 -15.06 -12.97 18.08
N ARG A 190 -14.75 -13.62 19.20
CA ARG A 190 -13.84 -13.06 20.22
C ARG A 190 -12.48 -12.79 19.60
N GLU A 191 -11.94 -11.63 19.92
CA GLU A 191 -10.79 -11.07 19.21
C GLU A 191 -9.48 -11.84 19.48
N THR A 192 -9.40 -12.65 20.55
CA THR A 192 -8.17 -13.34 20.96
C THR A 192 -8.03 -14.79 20.47
N ALA A 193 -8.97 -15.31 19.67
CA ALA A 193 -8.96 -16.72 19.24
C ALA A 193 -7.82 -17.01 18.24
N ALA A 194 -7.27 -18.23 18.29
CA ALA A 194 -6.26 -18.68 17.33
C ALA A 194 -6.88 -18.87 15.93
N ILE A 195 -6.10 -18.64 14.87
CA ILE A 195 -6.58 -18.71 13.49
C ILE A 195 -7.17 -20.10 13.17
N GLN A 196 -6.56 -21.17 13.68
CA GLN A 196 -7.06 -22.54 13.55
C GLN A 196 -8.42 -22.73 14.22
N GLU A 197 -8.63 -22.14 15.39
CA GLU A 197 -9.89 -22.25 16.15
C GLU A 197 -11.01 -21.53 15.39
N ILE A 198 -10.74 -20.31 14.92
CA ILE A 198 -11.66 -19.56 14.08
C ILE A 198 -12.05 -20.37 12.84
N LEU A 199 -11.06 -20.95 12.16
CA LEU A 199 -11.32 -21.72 10.95
C LEU A 199 -12.09 -23.02 11.24
N ALA A 200 -11.81 -23.70 12.35
CA ALA A 200 -12.56 -24.88 12.79
C ALA A 200 -14.01 -24.54 13.13
N GLU A 201 -14.25 -23.41 13.82
CA GLU A 201 -15.58 -22.89 14.12
C GLU A 201 -16.33 -22.58 12.83
N LEU A 202 -15.69 -21.88 11.88
CA LEU A 202 -16.26 -21.64 10.56
C LEU A 202 -16.62 -22.94 9.86
N ILE A 203 -15.76 -23.95 9.82
CA ILE A 203 -16.06 -25.26 9.19
C ILE A 203 -17.29 -25.93 9.82
N SER A 204 -17.52 -25.73 11.12
CA SER A 204 -18.66 -26.32 11.84
C SER A 204 -19.99 -25.59 11.62
N LEU A 205 -19.99 -24.43 10.96
CA LEU A 205 -21.20 -23.63 10.78
C LEU A 205 -22.23 -24.35 9.88
N PRO A 206 -23.51 -24.39 10.29
CA PRO A 206 -24.57 -24.90 9.44
C PRO A 206 -24.75 -23.99 8.22
N GLY A 207 -24.38 -24.47 7.03
CA GLY A 207 -24.45 -23.69 5.78
C GLY A 207 -23.17 -23.69 4.95
N ILE A 208 -22.03 -24.14 5.51
CA ILE A 208 -20.73 -24.17 4.82
C ILE A 208 -20.61 -25.35 3.83
N SER A 209 -21.72 -26.01 3.51
CA SER A 209 -21.75 -27.21 2.66
C SER A 209 -21.23 -26.98 1.24
N ARG A 210 -21.19 -25.73 0.76
CA ARG A 210 -20.55 -25.33 -0.51
C ARG A 210 -19.03 -25.35 -0.45
N GLY A 211 -18.48 -25.05 0.71
CA GLY A 211 -17.08 -24.78 0.92
C GLY A 211 -16.60 -23.47 0.30
N PHE A 212 -15.35 -23.12 0.58
CA PHE A 212 -14.71 -21.91 0.10
C PHE A 212 -13.20 -22.05 -0.01
N ALA A 213 -12.57 -21.28 -0.90
CA ALA A 213 -11.16 -20.97 -0.81
C ALA A 213 -10.99 -19.75 0.11
N GLY A 214 -9.95 -19.72 0.94
CA GLY A 214 -9.86 -18.71 1.99
C GLY A 214 -8.46 -18.47 2.53
N PHE A 215 -8.21 -17.19 2.80
CA PHE A 215 -7.11 -16.67 3.57
C PHE A 215 -7.63 -16.12 4.89
N ILE A 216 -6.98 -16.51 5.98
CA ILE A 216 -7.22 -15.99 7.32
C ILE A 216 -5.88 -15.69 7.98
N GLY A 217 -5.73 -14.52 8.60
CA GLY A 217 -4.48 -14.18 9.26
C GLY A 217 -4.52 -12.97 10.17
N TYR A 218 -3.47 -12.85 10.97
CA TYR A 218 -3.17 -11.68 11.80
C TYR A 218 -1.90 -11.01 11.28
N ILE A 219 -2.00 -9.71 10.97
CA ILE A 219 -0.84 -8.86 10.73
C ILE A 219 -0.43 -8.23 12.06
N SER A 220 0.84 -8.38 12.42
CA SER A 220 1.50 -7.70 13.54
C SER A 220 2.62 -6.81 13.01
N HIS A 221 3.29 -6.08 13.90
CA HIS A 221 4.36 -5.15 13.52
C HIS A 221 5.54 -5.77 12.77
N ASP A 222 5.81 -7.07 12.97
CA ASP A 222 7.00 -7.75 12.45
C ASP A 222 6.69 -9.02 11.64
N ARG A 223 5.42 -9.41 11.53
CA ARG A 223 5.02 -10.67 10.90
C ARG A 223 3.58 -10.69 10.45
N ILE A 224 3.28 -11.63 9.56
CA ILE A 224 1.93 -12.12 9.31
C ILE A 224 1.86 -13.60 9.69
N GLU A 225 0.88 -13.96 10.51
CA GLU A 225 0.52 -15.34 10.84
C GLU A 225 -0.75 -15.67 10.08
N TYR A 226 -0.78 -16.78 9.34
CA TYR A 226 -1.91 -17.05 8.46
C TYR A 226 -2.11 -18.53 8.10
N ILE A 227 -3.32 -18.83 7.63
CA ILE A 227 -3.66 -20.04 6.88
C ILE A 227 -4.22 -19.57 5.53
N ASN A 228 -3.73 -20.14 4.44
CA ASN A 228 -4.20 -19.85 3.10
C ASN A 228 -4.51 -21.17 2.36
N ILE A 229 -5.78 -21.42 2.09
CA ILE A 229 -6.27 -22.64 1.45
C ILE A 229 -6.97 -22.28 0.15
N GLY A 230 -6.60 -22.96 -0.94
CA GLY A 230 -7.18 -22.77 -2.26
C GLY A 230 -6.38 -21.81 -3.13
N ASN A 231 -7.05 -20.82 -3.69
CA ASN A 231 -6.58 -19.99 -4.82
C ASN A 231 -6.40 -18.50 -4.44
N ILE A 232 -6.56 -18.10 -3.18
CA ILE A 232 -6.36 -16.70 -2.76
C ILE A 232 -4.87 -16.35 -2.89
N ARG A 233 -4.57 -15.30 -3.64
CA ARG A 233 -3.20 -14.84 -3.88
C ARG A 233 -2.90 -13.65 -3.00
N ILE A 234 -1.85 -13.77 -2.17
CA ILE A 234 -1.43 -12.70 -1.26
C ILE A 234 0.04 -12.40 -1.48
N TRP A 235 0.38 -11.11 -1.55
CA TRP A 235 1.76 -10.63 -1.59
C TRP A 235 2.05 -9.72 -0.41
N ILE A 236 3.22 -9.89 0.21
CA ILE A 236 3.86 -8.88 1.05
C ILE A 236 4.82 -8.09 0.18
N ILE A 237 4.67 -6.78 0.18
CA ILE A 237 5.46 -5.84 -0.60
C ILE A 237 6.14 -4.91 0.39
N THR A 238 7.47 -4.89 0.37
CA THR A 238 8.31 -3.95 1.12
C THR A 238 9.16 -3.14 0.12
N PRO A 239 9.83 -2.05 0.54
CA PRO A 239 10.77 -1.33 -0.32
C PRO A 239 11.90 -2.22 -0.89
N SER A 240 12.28 -3.28 -0.17
CA SER A 240 13.39 -4.16 -0.53
C SER A 240 12.95 -5.47 -1.19
N SER A 241 11.74 -5.96 -0.94
CA SER A 241 11.27 -7.28 -1.37
C SER A 241 9.80 -7.33 -1.79
N ILE A 242 9.48 -8.32 -2.63
CA ILE A 242 8.10 -8.74 -2.90
C ILE A 242 8.08 -10.26 -2.70
N SER A 243 7.27 -10.73 -1.76
CA SER A 243 7.09 -12.17 -1.51
C SER A 243 5.62 -12.52 -1.67
N LYS A 244 5.35 -13.66 -2.31
CA LYS A 244 4.01 -14.24 -2.36
C LYS A 244 3.88 -15.22 -1.19
N LEU A 245 2.78 -15.14 -0.45
CA LEU A 245 2.48 -16.09 0.63
C LEU A 245 2.17 -17.46 0.06
N ILE A 246 2.60 -18.50 0.77
CA ILE A 246 2.31 -19.90 0.43
C ILE A 246 0.81 -20.17 0.54
N GLU A 247 0.21 -20.69 -0.54
CA GLU A 247 -1.11 -21.31 -0.53
C GLU A 247 -1.02 -22.85 -0.39
N THR A 248 -2.00 -23.45 0.29
CA THR A 248 -2.19 -24.91 0.33
C THR A 248 -3.38 -25.29 -0.55
N PRO A 249 -3.24 -26.20 -1.53
CA PRO A 249 -4.38 -26.64 -2.34
C PRO A 249 -5.49 -27.26 -1.48
N GLY A 250 -6.74 -26.87 -1.72
CA GLY A 250 -7.89 -27.42 -1.00
C GLY A 250 -9.12 -26.53 -1.05
N ILE A 251 -10.23 -27.05 -0.52
CA ILE A 251 -11.50 -26.34 -0.34
C ILE A 251 -11.94 -26.52 1.12
N ILE A 252 -12.03 -25.43 1.86
CA ILE A 252 -12.47 -25.43 3.26
C ILE A 252 -13.93 -25.91 3.31
N GLY A 253 -14.26 -26.82 4.23
CA GLY A 253 -15.63 -27.33 4.40
C GLY A 253 -16.05 -28.48 3.47
N LYS A 254 -15.21 -28.88 2.50
CA LYS A 254 -15.48 -30.02 1.61
C LYS A 254 -14.65 -31.27 1.92
N THR A 255 -13.38 -31.09 2.26
CA THR A 255 -12.47 -32.18 2.60
C THR A 255 -11.72 -31.88 3.90
N PRO A 256 -11.36 -32.90 4.69
CA PRO A 256 -10.42 -32.71 5.78
C PRO A 256 -9.09 -32.19 5.25
N LEU A 257 -8.60 -31.08 5.81
CA LEU A 257 -7.37 -30.42 5.39
C LEU A 257 -6.48 -30.16 6.61
N PRO A 258 -5.15 -30.31 6.49
CA PRO A 258 -4.25 -29.92 7.56
C PRO A 258 -4.29 -28.40 7.73
N LEU A 259 -4.73 -27.93 8.91
CA LEU A 259 -4.74 -26.50 9.26
C LEU A 259 -3.34 -26.04 9.68
N LYS A 260 -2.40 -26.05 8.73
CA LYS A 260 -1.04 -25.57 8.96
C LYS A 260 -1.03 -24.05 8.96
N THR A 261 -0.61 -23.47 10.09
CA THR A 261 -0.33 -22.04 10.18
C THR A 261 1.08 -21.76 9.68
N TYR A 262 1.19 -20.71 8.88
CA TYR A 262 2.44 -20.17 8.37
C TYR A 262 2.72 -18.83 9.06
N THR A 263 4.00 -18.49 9.17
CA THR A 263 4.45 -17.20 9.68
C THR A 263 5.46 -16.64 8.70
N GLU A 264 5.20 -15.44 8.18
CA GLU A 264 6.12 -14.72 7.31
C GLU A 264 6.53 -13.42 7.99
N HIS A 265 7.84 -13.18 8.08
CA HIS A 265 8.39 -12.00 8.73
C HIS A 265 8.36 -10.78 7.82
N ILE A 266 7.95 -9.64 8.37
CA ILE A 266 7.95 -8.35 7.70
C ILE A 266 9.18 -7.58 8.20
N THR A 267 10.25 -7.62 7.42
CA THR A 267 11.56 -7.01 7.78
C THR A 267 11.64 -5.52 7.48
N SER A 268 10.50 -4.84 7.35
CA SER A 268 10.41 -3.42 7.03
C SER A 268 9.36 -2.71 7.88
N ASN A 269 9.66 -1.48 8.27
CA ASN A 269 8.73 -0.60 8.98
C ASN A 269 7.63 -0.03 8.11
N TYR A 270 7.64 -0.36 6.82
CA TYR A 270 6.60 0.02 5.90
C TYR A 270 6.37 -1.11 4.89
N PHE A 271 5.12 -1.53 4.76
CA PHE A 271 4.74 -2.60 3.87
C PHE A 271 3.35 -2.35 3.25
N SER A 272 3.11 -3.03 2.14
CA SER A 272 1.79 -3.21 1.56
C SER A 272 1.53 -4.70 1.41
N ILE A 273 0.42 -5.17 1.95
CA ILE A 273 -0.12 -6.51 1.70
C ILE A 273 -1.26 -6.36 0.71
N ILE A 274 -1.25 -7.17 -0.34
CA ILE A 274 -2.32 -7.21 -1.35
C ILE A 274 -2.84 -8.63 -1.41
N ALA A 275 -4.13 -8.82 -1.17
CA ALA A 275 -4.83 -10.10 -1.30
C ALA A 275 -5.86 -10.00 -2.44
N CYS A 276 -5.88 -11.01 -3.31
CA CYS A 276 -6.78 -11.11 -4.44
C CYS A 276 -7.47 -12.49 -4.47
N THR A 277 -8.79 -12.50 -4.70
CA THR A 277 -9.51 -13.71 -5.14
C THR A 277 -9.12 -14.07 -6.58
N ASP A 278 -9.54 -15.23 -7.07
CA ASP A 278 -9.18 -15.70 -8.41
C ASP A 278 -9.93 -15.00 -9.55
N GLY A 279 -11.02 -14.29 -9.24
CA GLY A 279 -11.62 -13.30 -10.13
C GLY A 279 -10.67 -12.16 -10.53
N ILE A 280 -9.49 -12.03 -9.92
CA ILE A 280 -8.41 -11.18 -10.44
C ILE A 280 -7.50 -11.99 -11.36
N LYS A 281 -7.33 -11.52 -12.61
CA LYS A 281 -6.49 -12.16 -13.64
C LYS A 281 -5.11 -12.55 -13.09
N ARG A 282 -4.65 -13.76 -13.44
CA ARG A 282 -3.33 -14.28 -13.02
C ARG A 282 -2.15 -13.42 -13.46
N GLN A 283 -2.31 -12.66 -14.56
CA GLN A 283 -1.29 -11.72 -15.03
C GLN A 283 -1.01 -10.58 -14.05
N PHE A 284 -1.95 -10.26 -13.15
CA PHE A 284 -1.66 -9.34 -12.06
C PHE A 284 -0.68 -10.01 -11.10
N THR A 285 0.53 -9.48 -11.07
CA THR A 285 1.56 -9.78 -10.07
C THR A 285 2.21 -8.44 -9.71
N PRO A 286 2.26 -8.05 -8.42
CA PRO A 286 2.92 -6.82 -8.02
C PRO A 286 4.38 -6.80 -8.47
N THR A 287 4.82 -5.68 -9.03
CA THR A 287 6.22 -5.46 -9.41
C THR A 287 6.75 -4.18 -8.80
N ARG A 288 8.07 -4.07 -8.67
CA ARG A 288 8.73 -2.86 -8.16
C ARG A 288 8.50 -1.61 -9.01
N GLN A 289 8.03 -1.78 -10.25
CA GLN A 289 7.72 -0.68 -11.19
C GLN A 289 6.31 -0.11 -10.95
N MET A 290 5.47 -0.77 -10.15
CA MET A 290 4.12 -0.30 -9.81
C MET A 290 4.17 0.71 -8.66
N TYR A 291 4.74 1.90 -8.90
CA TYR A 291 4.91 2.95 -7.88
C TYR A 291 3.62 3.38 -7.19
N TRP A 292 2.49 3.28 -7.88
CA TRP A 292 1.17 3.55 -7.34
C TRP A 292 0.81 2.66 -6.14
N ILE A 293 1.44 1.50 -5.96
CA ILE A 293 1.31 0.67 -4.76
C ILE A 293 1.82 1.43 -3.53
N TRP A 294 2.76 2.38 -3.67
CA TRP A 294 3.28 3.16 -2.56
C TRP A 294 2.55 4.50 -2.40
N ASP A 295 2.18 5.11 -3.53
CA ASP A 295 1.66 6.48 -3.55
C ASP A 295 0.15 6.57 -3.28
N LEU A 296 -0.63 5.58 -3.71
CA LEU A 296 -2.07 5.60 -3.53
C LEU A 296 -2.47 5.10 -2.15
N ASN A 297 -3.58 5.60 -1.61
CA ASN A 297 -4.19 4.99 -0.43
C ASN A 297 -4.68 3.56 -0.75
N PRO A 298 -4.83 2.68 0.26
CA PRO A 298 -5.22 1.28 0.05
C PRO A 298 -6.48 1.08 -0.79
N HIS A 299 -7.50 1.92 -0.62
CA HIS A 299 -8.76 1.82 -1.37
C HIS A 299 -8.56 2.10 -2.87
N ASN A 300 -7.76 3.12 -3.20
CA ASN A 300 -7.43 3.45 -4.58
C ASN A 300 -6.57 2.37 -5.24
N ILE A 301 -5.67 1.72 -4.50
CA ILE A 301 -4.91 0.55 -4.97
C ILE A 301 -5.89 -0.59 -5.30
N ALA A 302 -6.80 -0.93 -4.39
CA ALA A 302 -7.77 -2.00 -4.58
C ALA A 302 -8.65 -1.75 -5.82
N ASN A 303 -9.21 -0.54 -5.96
CA ASN A 303 -10.02 -0.16 -7.12
C ASN A 303 -9.23 -0.23 -8.43
N LYS A 304 -7.98 0.23 -8.44
CA LYS A 304 -7.12 0.16 -9.62
C LYS A 304 -6.91 -1.29 -10.07
N ILE A 305 -6.62 -2.20 -9.14
CA ILE A 305 -6.41 -3.61 -9.45
C ILE A 305 -7.69 -4.23 -10.01
N ILE A 306 -8.85 -3.98 -9.39
CA ILE A 306 -10.14 -4.48 -9.91
C ILE A 306 -10.44 -3.95 -11.31
N ASN A 307 -10.25 -2.65 -11.55
CA ASN A 307 -10.56 -2.06 -12.85
C ASN A 307 -9.67 -2.57 -13.97
N ASP A 308 -8.37 -2.75 -13.69
CA ASP A 308 -7.39 -3.15 -14.69
C ASP A 308 -7.33 -4.68 -14.89
N PHE A 309 -7.61 -5.45 -13.83
CA PHE A 309 -7.35 -6.90 -13.79
C PHE A 309 -8.53 -7.77 -13.35
N GLY A 310 -9.70 -7.20 -13.04
CA GLY A 310 -10.90 -7.98 -12.74
C GLY A 310 -11.40 -8.80 -13.93
N ILE A 311 -11.87 -10.01 -13.66
CA ILE A 311 -12.57 -10.90 -14.59
C ILE A 311 -14.05 -10.55 -14.48
N LYS A 312 -14.76 -10.42 -15.61
CA LYS A 312 -16.17 -10.02 -15.58
C LYS A 312 -17.06 -11.20 -15.23
N GLU A 313 -16.67 -12.38 -15.69
CA GLU A 313 -17.32 -13.68 -15.55
C GLU A 313 -17.02 -14.34 -14.20
N ASP A 314 -16.58 -13.56 -13.20
CA ASP A 314 -16.29 -14.07 -11.87
C ASP A 314 -16.43 -12.97 -10.81
N ASP A 315 -16.60 -13.38 -9.56
CA ASP A 315 -16.54 -12.50 -8.41
C ASP A 315 -15.09 -12.06 -8.17
N SER A 316 -14.86 -10.75 -8.10
CA SER A 316 -13.52 -10.17 -8.02
C SER A 316 -13.37 -9.32 -6.77
N THR A 317 -12.46 -9.69 -5.87
CA THR A 317 -12.20 -8.95 -4.63
C THR A 317 -10.71 -8.73 -4.40
N VAL A 318 -10.39 -7.49 -4.01
CA VAL A 318 -9.03 -7.06 -3.66
C VAL A 318 -9.05 -6.40 -2.29
N LEU A 319 -8.24 -6.91 -1.36
CA LEU A 319 -7.90 -6.23 -0.12
C LEU A 319 -6.48 -5.72 -0.19
N VAL A 320 -6.27 -4.49 0.26
CA VAL A 320 -4.97 -3.87 0.42
C VAL A 320 -4.82 -3.42 1.86
N ALA A 321 -3.76 -3.87 2.53
CA ALA A 321 -3.38 -3.43 3.86
C ALA A 321 -2.01 -2.76 3.80
N LYS A 322 -1.95 -1.47 4.11
CA LYS A 322 -0.69 -0.73 4.23
C LYS A 322 -0.40 -0.45 5.67
N GLY A 323 0.76 -0.87 6.14
CA GLY A 323 1.10 -0.72 7.54
C GLY A 323 2.56 -0.45 7.78
N GLY A 324 2.84 -0.09 9.02
CA GLY A 324 4.17 0.23 9.48
C GLY A 324 4.23 0.56 10.95
N SER A 325 5.44 0.53 11.49
CA SER A 325 5.76 1.00 12.84
C SER A 325 6.58 2.27 12.72
N ALA A 326 6.12 3.36 13.33
CA ALA A 326 6.98 4.51 13.55
C ALA A 326 8.01 4.13 14.63
N TYR A 327 9.32 4.20 14.31
CA TYR A 327 10.37 4.14 15.32
C TYR A 327 10.45 5.47 16.10
#